data_AF-A0AA38CQA9-F1
#
_entry.id   AF-A0AA38CQA9-F1
#
_cell.length_a   1.000
_cell.length_b   1.000
_cell.length_c   1.000
_cell.angle_alpha   90.00
_cell.angle_beta   90.00
_cell.angle_gamma   90.00
#
_symmetry.space_group_name_H-M   'P 1'
#
loop_
_entity.id
_entity.type
_entity.pdbx_description
1 polymer ?
#
loop_
_entity_poly.entity_id
_entity_poly.type
_entity_poly.pdbx_seq_one_letter_code
_entity_poly.pdbx_strand_id
1 'polypeptide(L)'
;DLSQNHINLYKRRERLEKLITSCWRPAVQHHVHTTANIVGCQDGILWFKDIVGRHDAGEFLMAVVQANHLLKDQSQLEFGPLTSTESDPHGTFIGIYDCHRGPETSRYINEDIFQHLQRCASEQPGMSADVIRKAILATEEGFLSVVTKAWPIKPQTTVVG
;
A
#
# COMPACT_ATOMS: atom_id res chain seq x y z
N ASP A 1 8.17 -30.83 18.71
CA ASP A 1 7.12 -29.79 18.64
C ASP A 1 7.36 -28.54 19.49
N LEU A 2 7.61 -28.61 20.79
CA LEU A 2 7.86 -27.40 21.63
C LEU A 2 9.09 -26.58 21.20
N SER A 3 10.17 -27.25 20.78
CA SER A 3 11.41 -26.60 20.32
C SER A 3 11.21 -25.80 19.02
N GLN A 4 10.45 -26.33 18.06
CA GLN A 4 10.20 -25.67 16.77
C GLN A 4 9.31 -24.42 16.95
N ASN A 5 8.34 -24.49 17.87
CA ASN A 5 7.51 -23.34 18.23
C ASN A 5 8.31 -22.24 18.91
N HIS A 6 9.25 -22.58 19.81
CA HIS A 6 10.17 -21.63 20.42
C HIS A 6 11.09 -20.94 19.40
N ILE A 7 11.64 -21.70 18.44
CA ILE A 7 12.45 -21.15 17.35
C ILE A 7 11.63 -20.21 16.46
N ASN A 8 10.38 -20.57 16.17
CA ASN A 8 9.48 -19.73 15.36
C ASN A 8 9.07 -18.44 16.09
N LEU A 9 8.80 -18.51 17.39
CA LEU A 9 8.50 -17.34 18.24
C LEU A 9 9.71 -16.41 18.34
N TYR A 10 10.92 -16.97 18.52
CA TYR A 10 12.16 -16.20 18.57
C TYR A 10 12.41 -15.47 17.24
N LYS A 11 12.25 -16.17 16.11
CA LYS A 11 12.36 -15.55 14.77
C LYS A 11 11.30 -14.48 14.52
N ARG A 12 10.07 -14.65 15.01
CA ARG A 12 9.02 -13.62 14.92
C ARG A 12 9.36 -12.39 15.75
N ARG A 13 9.89 -12.58 16.97
CA ARG A 13 10.33 -11.50 17.83
C ARG A 13 11.50 -10.73 17.23
N GLU A 14 12.52 -11.42 16.72
CA GLU A 14 13.66 -10.78 16.07
C GLU A 14 13.24 -9.96 14.82
N ARG A 15 12.28 -10.46 14.04
CA ARG A 15 11.69 -9.72 12.91
C ARG A 15 10.94 -8.46 13.37
N LEU A 16 10.18 -8.55 14.45
CA LEU A 16 9.47 -7.41 15.03
C LEU A 16 10.44 -6.37 15.59
N GLU A 17 11.51 -6.80 16.25
CA GLU A 17 12.55 -5.90 16.77
C GLU A 17 13.30 -5.19 15.63
N LYS A 18 13.62 -5.88 14.52
CA LYS A 18 14.18 -5.28 13.30
C LYS A 18 13.22 -4.29 12.63
N LEU A 19 11.93 -4.62 12.59
CA LEU A 19 10.88 -3.73 12.08
C LEU A 19 10.86 -2.43 12.88
N ILE A 20 10.72 -2.53 14.20
CA ILE A 20 10.62 -1.38 15.10
C ILE A 20 11.89 -0.53 15.02
N THR A 21 13.07 -1.13 15.02
CA THR A 21 14.34 -0.38 14.95
C THR A 21 14.61 0.26 13.60
N SER A 22 14.16 -0.35 12.50
CA SER A 22 14.30 0.25 11.15
C SER A 22 13.36 1.44 10.96
N CYS A 23 12.17 1.39 11.55
CA CYS A 23 11.20 2.48 11.54
C CYS A 23 11.50 3.61 12.54
N TRP A 24 12.49 3.44 13.43
CA TRP A 24 12.82 4.41 14.50
C TRP A 24 14.24 4.97 14.38
N ARG A 25 14.86 4.90 13.19
CA ARG A 25 16.15 5.59 12.99
C ARG A 25 15.93 7.09 13.15
N PRO A 26 16.72 7.80 13.99
CA PRO A 26 16.57 9.24 14.14
C PRO A 26 16.77 9.92 12.79
N ALA A 27 15.79 10.74 12.40
CA ALA A 27 15.84 11.57 11.20
C ALA A 27 17.14 12.38 11.21
N VAL A 28 18.15 11.93 10.46
CA VAL A 28 19.36 12.71 10.26
C VAL A 28 18.94 13.91 9.43
N GLN A 29 19.04 15.08 10.05
CA GLN A 29 18.72 16.39 9.50
C GLN A 29 19.18 16.55 8.05
N HIS A 30 18.25 16.71 7.13
CA HIS A 30 18.47 17.58 5.97
C HIS A 30 17.17 18.28 5.60
N HIS A 31 17.12 19.57 5.96
CA HIS A 31 16.23 20.55 5.33
C HIS A 31 16.57 20.62 3.84
N VAL A 32 15.71 20.07 2.97
CA VAL A 32 15.54 20.58 1.61
C VAL A 32 14.08 20.36 1.20
N HIS A 33 13.39 21.45 0.88
CA HIS A 33 12.15 21.45 0.12
C HIS A 33 12.33 20.67 -1.18
N THR A 34 11.88 19.43 -1.25
CA THR A 34 11.55 18.79 -2.52
C THR A 34 10.55 17.67 -2.23
N THR A 35 9.42 17.69 -2.92
CA THR A 35 8.54 16.56 -3.22
C THR A 35 9.33 15.46 -3.94
N ALA A 36 10.32 14.89 -3.26
CA ALA A 36 11.04 13.73 -3.72
C ALA A 36 10.14 12.54 -3.44
N ASN A 37 9.76 11.81 -4.49
CA ASN A 37 9.27 10.44 -4.38
C ASN A 37 10.29 9.65 -3.54
N ILE A 38 10.01 9.52 -2.24
CA ILE A 38 10.82 8.70 -1.33
C ILE A 38 10.52 7.25 -1.71
N VAL A 39 11.33 6.72 -2.62
CA VAL A 39 11.36 5.30 -2.98
C VAL A 39 11.58 4.53 -1.68
N GLY A 40 10.65 3.63 -1.34
CA GLY A 40 10.72 2.88 -0.08
C GLY A 40 12.03 2.12 0.07
N CYS A 41 12.51 1.99 1.31
CA CYS A 41 13.75 1.31 1.64
C CYS A 41 13.51 -0.21 1.77
N GLN A 42 14.40 -1.02 1.21
CA GLN A 42 14.34 -2.47 1.28
C GLN A 42 15.52 -3.01 2.09
N ASP A 43 15.23 -3.69 3.21
CA ASP A 43 16.20 -4.45 4.02
C ASP A 43 15.82 -5.95 4.02
N GLY A 44 16.38 -6.70 3.06
CA GLY A 44 16.06 -8.11 2.88
C GLY A 44 14.59 -8.35 2.51
N ILE A 45 13.84 -9.01 3.40
CA ILE A 45 12.40 -9.28 3.28
C ILE A 45 11.52 -8.14 3.81
N LEU A 46 12.13 -7.12 4.42
CA LEU A 46 11.44 -5.97 4.96
C LEU A 46 11.46 -4.85 3.92
N TRP A 47 10.30 -4.39 3.51
CA TRP A 47 10.16 -3.12 2.82
C TRP A 47 9.55 -2.11 3.79
N PHE A 48 10.14 -0.95 3.93
CA PHE A 48 9.59 0.11 4.76
C PHE A 48 9.71 1.44 4.04
N LYS A 49 8.66 2.25 4.17
CA LYS A 49 8.63 3.62 3.68
C LYS A 49 8.48 4.50 4.90
N ASP A 50 9.62 5.05 5.31
CA ASP A 50 9.64 6.10 6.29
C ASP A 50 9.16 7.38 5.60
N ILE A 51 7.99 7.86 5.99
CA ILE A 51 7.45 9.12 5.50
C ILE A 51 7.48 10.09 6.67
N VAL A 52 8.70 10.56 6.97
CA VAL A 52 8.91 11.76 7.79
C VAL A 52 8.51 12.97 6.95
N GLY A 53 7.20 13.14 6.77
CA GLY A 53 6.59 14.32 6.20
C GLY A 53 5.76 15.00 7.27
N ARG A 54 5.94 16.31 7.44
CA ARG A 54 5.11 17.11 8.34
C ARG A 54 3.76 17.32 7.66
N HIS A 55 2.86 16.35 7.82
CA HIS A 55 1.48 16.43 7.35
C HIS A 55 0.64 17.07 8.47
N ASP A 56 -0.41 17.82 8.12
CA ASP A 56 -1.32 18.40 9.12
C ASP A 56 -2.02 17.31 9.99
N ALA A 57 -1.96 16.05 9.56
CA ALA A 57 -2.46 14.86 10.24
C ALA A 57 -1.42 14.09 11.11
N GLY A 58 -0.16 14.53 11.16
CA GLY A 58 0.92 13.90 11.95
C GLY A 58 1.95 13.10 11.14
N GLU A 59 2.77 12.32 11.85
CA GLU A 59 3.85 11.49 11.28
C GLU A 59 3.35 10.05 11.03
N PHE A 60 3.68 9.47 9.88
CA PHE A 60 3.23 8.13 9.50
C PHE A 60 4.41 7.24 9.11
N LEU A 61 4.36 5.99 9.58
CA LEU A 61 5.33 4.95 9.25
C LEU A 61 4.61 3.79 8.59
N MET A 62 5.10 3.36 7.43
CA MET A 62 4.57 2.20 6.72
C MET A 62 5.67 1.16 6.54
N ALA A 63 5.36 -0.08 6.91
CA ALA A 63 6.28 -1.18 6.74
C ALA A 63 5.55 -2.46 6.40
N VAL A 64 6.12 -3.20 5.45
CA VAL A 64 5.63 -4.47 4.90
C VAL A 64 6.70 -5.52 5.11
N VAL A 65 6.35 -6.58 5.83
CA VAL A 65 7.25 -7.70 6.07
C VAL A 65 6.83 -8.86 5.19
N GLN A 66 7.69 -9.25 4.25
CA GLN A 66 7.48 -10.43 3.44
C GLN A 66 7.65 -11.70 4.29
N ALA A 67 6.54 -12.31 4.71
CA ALA A 67 6.55 -13.56 5.47
C ALA A 67 6.59 -14.82 4.60
N ASN A 68 6.32 -14.71 3.30
CA ASN A 68 6.19 -15.80 2.33
C ASN A 68 7.19 -15.67 1.17
N HIS A 69 7.39 -16.73 0.39
CA HIS A 69 8.28 -16.71 -0.80
C HIS A 69 7.89 -15.65 -1.84
N LEU A 70 6.62 -15.23 -1.85
CA LEU A 70 6.06 -14.20 -2.70
C LEU A 70 5.37 -13.18 -1.80
N LEU A 71 5.72 -11.90 -1.94
CA LEU A 71 5.03 -10.81 -1.26
C LEU A 71 3.69 -10.57 -1.96
N LYS A 72 2.62 -11.08 -1.34
CA LYS A 72 1.25 -10.94 -1.83
C LYS A 72 0.62 -9.67 -1.30
N ASP A 73 0.84 -9.38 -0.03
CA ASP A 73 0.27 -8.22 0.62
C ASP A 73 0.86 -6.95 0.01
N GLN A 74 0.01 -5.96 -0.25
CA GLN A 74 0.42 -4.64 -0.71
C GLN A 74 -0.06 -3.58 0.27
N SER A 75 0.62 -2.45 0.31
CA SER A 75 0.19 -1.30 1.10
C SER A 75 0.52 -0.02 0.36
N GLN A 76 -0.31 1.01 0.50
CA GLN A 76 -0.05 2.33 -0.06
C GLN A 76 -0.35 3.41 0.95
N LEU A 77 0.42 4.48 0.84
CA LEU A 77 0.28 5.67 1.64
C LEU A 77 0.47 6.87 0.72
N GLU A 78 -0.62 7.59 0.50
CA GLU A 78 -0.69 8.75 -0.37
C GLU A 78 -1.10 9.98 0.45
N PHE A 79 -0.44 11.09 0.18
CA PHE A 79 -0.70 12.38 0.81
C PHE A 79 -0.89 13.44 -0.26
N GLY A 80 -1.90 14.28 -0.11
CA GLY A 80 -2.09 15.39 -1.04
C GLY A 80 -3.57 15.66 -1.32
N PRO A 81 -3.85 16.37 -2.42
CA PRO A 81 -5.20 16.61 -2.87
C PRO A 81 -5.95 15.28 -3.10
N LEU A 82 -7.12 15.15 -2.47
CA LEU A 82 -8.00 14.00 -2.67
C LEU A 82 -8.77 14.05 -4.01
N THR A 83 -8.57 15.13 -4.78
CA THR A 83 -9.16 15.39 -6.09
C THR A 83 -8.06 15.92 -7.02
N SER A 84 -8.36 16.07 -8.32
CA SER A 84 -7.42 16.68 -9.27
C SER A 84 -7.39 18.22 -9.24
N THR A 85 -8.09 18.86 -8.29
CA THR A 85 -8.22 20.32 -8.20
C THR A 85 -7.39 20.88 -7.06
N GLU A 86 -6.49 21.82 -7.37
CA GLU A 86 -5.53 22.45 -6.44
C GLU A 86 -6.18 23.16 -5.23
N SER A 87 -7.50 23.38 -5.23
CA SER A 87 -8.23 24.06 -4.16
C SER A 87 -8.88 23.13 -3.12
N ASP A 88 -8.75 21.81 -3.28
CA ASP A 88 -9.45 20.84 -2.44
C ASP A 88 -8.68 20.46 -1.17
N PRO A 89 -9.39 19.97 -0.13
CA PRO A 89 -8.76 19.57 1.11
C PRO A 89 -7.71 18.48 0.87
N HIS A 90 -6.51 18.73 1.39
CA HIS A 90 -5.49 17.71 1.50
C HIS A 90 -5.99 16.60 2.43
N GLY A 91 -5.74 15.35 2.02
CA GLY A 91 -6.07 14.18 2.81
C GLY A 91 -4.95 13.16 2.82
N THR A 92 -5.13 12.17 3.68
CA THR A 92 -4.26 11.00 3.77
C THR A 92 -5.07 9.79 3.32
N PHE A 93 -4.57 9.07 2.32
CA PHE A 93 -5.11 7.78 1.93
C PHE A 93 -4.16 6.68 2.40
N ILE A 94 -4.71 5.70 3.10
CA ILE A 94 -3.99 4.52 3.57
C ILE A 94 -4.70 3.28 3.04
N GLY A 95 -3.99 2.49 2.24
CA GLY A 95 -4.48 1.21 1.74
C GLY A 95 -3.66 0.06 2.26
N ILE A 96 -4.33 -1.00 2.71
CA ILE A 96 -3.73 -2.26 3.14
C ILE A 96 -4.50 -3.38 2.46
N TYR A 97 -3.80 -4.18 1.65
CA TYR A 97 -4.40 -5.18 0.77
C TYR A 97 -3.80 -6.54 1.11
N ASP A 98 -4.54 -7.34 1.88
CA ASP A 98 -4.23 -8.75 2.13
C ASP A 98 -4.67 -9.57 0.91
N CYS A 99 -3.76 -10.36 0.35
CA CYS A 99 -4.04 -11.10 -0.87
C CYS A 99 -3.70 -12.57 -0.70
N HIS A 100 -4.65 -13.43 -1.08
CA HIS A 100 -4.44 -14.85 -1.09
C HIS A 100 -4.23 -15.35 -2.54
N ARG A 101 -3.53 -16.48 -2.68
CA ARG A 101 -3.25 -17.14 -3.98
C ARG A 101 -2.39 -16.38 -5.01
N GLY A 102 -1.93 -15.16 -4.75
CA GLY A 102 -0.97 -14.45 -5.62
C GLY A 102 -0.94 -12.94 -5.33
N PRO A 103 0.03 -12.18 -5.86
CA PRO A 103 0.13 -10.73 -5.67
C PRO A 103 -0.64 -9.92 -6.71
N GLU A 104 -1.23 -10.55 -7.71
CA GLU A 104 -1.76 -9.86 -8.89
C GLU A 104 -2.92 -8.92 -8.52
N THR A 105 -3.87 -9.40 -7.71
CA THR A 105 -5.04 -8.61 -7.29
C THR A 105 -4.65 -7.44 -6.40
N SER A 106 -3.87 -7.68 -5.34
CA SER A 106 -3.40 -6.63 -4.44
C SER A 106 -2.52 -5.62 -5.13
N ARG A 107 -1.69 -6.05 -6.09
CA ARG A 107 -0.87 -5.15 -6.91
C ARG A 107 -1.74 -4.27 -7.80
N TYR A 108 -2.73 -4.85 -8.47
CA TYR A 108 -3.67 -4.09 -9.28
C TYR A 108 -4.42 -3.05 -8.43
N ILE A 109 -4.94 -3.45 -7.28
CA ILE A 109 -5.59 -2.52 -6.35
C ILE A 109 -4.61 -1.40 -5.95
N ASN A 110 -3.36 -1.74 -5.63
CA ASN A 110 -2.34 -0.78 -5.21
C ASN A 110 -2.03 0.27 -6.28
N GLU A 111 -2.06 -0.12 -7.55
CA GLU A 111 -1.74 0.73 -8.69
C GLU A 111 -2.92 1.63 -9.10
N ASP A 112 -4.17 1.15 -8.99
CA ASP A 112 -5.33 1.79 -9.61
C ASP A 112 -6.28 2.51 -8.62
N ILE A 113 -6.47 2.01 -7.39
CA ILE A 113 -7.61 2.43 -6.55
C ILE A 113 -7.55 3.90 -6.13
N PHE A 114 -6.35 4.44 -5.88
CA PHE A 114 -6.20 5.84 -5.49
C PHE A 114 -6.53 6.78 -6.66
N GLN A 115 -6.13 6.41 -7.88
CA GLN A 115 -6.44 7.19 -9.07
C GLN A 115 -7.94 7.20 -9.36
N HIS A 116 -8.61 6.05 -9.21
CA HIS A 116 -10.07 5.97 -9.30
C HIS A 116 -10.76 6.83 -8.23
N LEU A 117 -10.23 6.83 -7.00
CA LEU A 117 -10.75 7.64 -5.90
C LEU A 117 -10.60 9.14 -6.19
N GLN A 118 -9.44 9.59 -6.65
CA GLN A 118 -9.24 10.99 -7.06
C GLN A 118 -10.17 11.41 -8.19
N ARG A 119 -10.33 10.54 -9.20
CA ARG A 119 -11.23 10.78 -10.33
C ARG A 119 -12.68 10.91 -9.88
N CYS A 120 -13.19 9.94 -9.11
CA CYS A 120 -14.56 9.95 -8.61
C CYS A 120 -14.82 11.13 -7.67
N ALA A 121 -13.83 11.50 -6.84
CA ALA A 121 -13.92 12.65 -5.96
C ALA A 121 -13.93 13.98 -6.71
N SER A 122 -13.42 14.02 -7.95
CA SER A 122 -13.44 15.24 -8.80
C SER A 122 -14.78 15.43 -9.52
N GLU A 123 -15.62 14.38 -9.59
CA GLU A 123 -16.95 14.41 -10.23
C GLU A 123 -18.07 14.88 -9.27
N GLN A 124 -17.78 14.97 -7.96
CA GLN A 124 -18.73 15.35 -6.91
C GLN A 124 -18.04 16.29 -5.90
N PRO A 125 -18.77 17.09 -5.11
CA PRO A 125 -18.15 17.97 -4.11
C PRO A 125 -17.56 17.16 -2.94
N GLY A 126 -16.32 16.71 -3.10
CA GLY A 126 -15.50 16.13 -2.04
C GLY A 126 -15.70 14.64 -1.80
N MET A 127 -14.99 14.14 -0.78
CA MET A 127 -14.97 12.72 -0.42
C MET A 127 -16.28 12.28 0.21
N SER A 128 -16.89 11.22 -0.32
CA SER A 128 -18.15 10.66 0.18
C SER A 128 -18.15 9.13 0.11
N ALA A 129 -19.11 8.50 0.78
CA ALA A 129 -19.30 7.05 0.68
C ALA A 129 -19.61 6.60 -0.76
N ASP A 130 -20.28 7.45 -1.56
CA ASP A 130 -20.56 7.16 -2.97
C ASP A 130 -19.30 7.23 -3.82
N VAL A 131 -18.40 8.19 -3.56
CA VAL A 131 -17.09 8.29 -4.22
C VAL A 131 -16.27 7.02 -3.97
N ILE A 132 -16.18 6.57 -2.71
CA ILE A 132 -15.45 5.35 -2.35
C ILE A 132 -16.06 4.13 -3.04
N ARG A 133 -17.39 3.98 -3.02
CA ARG A 133 -18.09 2.89 -3.72
C ARG A 133 -17.78 2.87 -5.21
N LYS A 134 -17.86 4.02 -5.89
CA LYS A 134 -17.57 4.12 -7.32
C LYS A 134 -16.12 3.79 -7.63
N ALA A 135 -15.18 4.23 -6.80
CA ALA A 135 -13.76 3.93 -6.98
C ALA A 135 -13.47 2.42 -6.84
N ILE A 136 -14.08 1.76 -5.86
CA ILE A 136 -13.99 0.30 -5.69
C ILE A 136 -14.58 -0.41 -6.90
N LEU A 137 -15.79 -0.04 -7.33
CA LEU A 137 -16.44 -0.63 -8.51
C LEU A 137 -15.60 -0.47 -9.79
N ALA A 138 -15.05 0.72 -10.03
CA ALA A 138 -14.16 0.96 -11.17
C ALA A 138 -12.90 0.11 -11.11
N THR A 139 -12.36 -0.10 -9.91
CA THR A 139 -11.19 -0.98 -9.69
C THR A 139 -11.54 -2.44 -9.94
N GLU A 140 -12.70 -2.91 -9.47
CA GLU A 140 -13.18 -4.29 -9.72
C GLU A 140 -13.43 -4.54 -11.21
N GLU A 141 -14.11 -3.62 -11.90
CA GLU A 141 -14.38 -3.70 -13.34
C GLU A 141 -13.10 -3.69 -14.16
N GLY A 142 -12.14 -2.82 -13.80
CA GLY A 142 -10.82 -2.75 -14.42
C GLY A 142 -10.05 -4.07 -14.27
N PHE A 143 -10.00 -4.62 -13.05
CA PHE A 143 -9.34 -5.90 -12.79
C PHE A 143 -10.01 -7.06 -13.54
N LEU A 144 -11.35 -7.10 -13.55
CA LEU A 144 -12.11 -8.12 -14.28
C LEU A 144 -11.80 -8.08 -15.79
N SER A 145 -11.63 -6.89 -16.36
CA SER A 145 -11.21 -6.71 -17.76
C SER A 145 -9.82 -7.30 -18.02
N VAL A 146 -8.86 -7.06 -17.12
CA VAL A 146 -7.51 -7.63 -17.18
C VAL A 146 -7.56 -9.15 -17.12
N VAL A 147 -8.28 -9.70 -16.14
CA VAL A 147 -8.47 -11.14 -15.94
C VAL A 147 -9.12 -11.79 -17.16
N THR A 148 -10.19 -11.21 -17.69
CA THR A 148 -10.92 -11.75 -18.86
C THR A 148 -10.03 -11.84 -20.09
N LYS A 149 -9.16 -10.84 -20.32
CA LYS A 149 -8.19 -10.85 -21.43
C LYS A 149 -7.05 -11.84 -21.22
N ALA A 150 -6.61 -12.02 -19.99
CA ALA A 150 -5.51 -12.94 -19.64
C ALA A 150 -5.97 -14.40 -19.57
N TRP A 151 -7.24 -14.67 -19.29
CA TRP A 151 -7.80 -16.01 -19.08
C TRP A 151 -7.48 -17.02 -20.19
N PRO A 152 -7.62 -16.68 -21.50
CA PRO A 152 -7.33 -17.63 -22.58
C PRO A 152 -5.84 -17.98 -22.70
N ILE A 153 -4.96 -17.11 -22.18
CA ILE A 153 -3.51 -17.20 -22.35
C ILE A 153 -2.87 -17.84 -21.12
N LYS A 154 -3.32 -17.47 -19.92
CA LYS A 154 -2.71 -17.90 -18.66
C LYS A 154 -3.75 -17.99 -17.53
N PRO A 155 -4.62 -19.02 -17.56
CA PRO A 155 -5.71 -19.17 -16.59
C PRO A 155 -5.20 -19.39 -15.15
N GLN A 156 -3.96 -19.90 -14.98
CA GLN A 156 -3.39 -20.19 -13.66
C GLN A 156 -2.99 -18.93 -12.88
N THR A 157 -2.78 -17.79 -13.55
CA THR A 157 -2.46 -16.50 -12.89
C THR A 157 -3.70 -15.63 -12.65
N THR A 158 -4.87 -16.08 -13.07
CA THR A 158 -6.12 -15.32 -13.00
C THR A 158 -7.09 -15.84 -11.93
N VAL A 159 -6.73 -16.89 -11.17
CA VAL A 159 -7.55 -17.46 -10.07
C VAL A 159 -7.08 -16.93 -8.71
N VAL A 160 -6.85 -15.63 -8.63
CA VAL A 160 -6.23 -14.97 -7.49
C VAL A 160 -7.17 -13.94 -6.87
N GLY A 161 -7.15 -13.88 -5.53
CA GLY A 161 -8.07 -13.14 -4.68
C GLY A 161 -7.62 -13.28 -3.24
#